data_AF-A0A2E8QZM9-F1
#
_entry.id   AF-A0A2E8QZM9-F1
#
_cell.length_a   1.000
_cell.length_b   1.000
_cell.length_c   1.000
_cell.angle_alpha   90.00
_cell.angle_beta   90.00
_cell.angle_gamma   90.00
#
_symmetry.space_group_name_H-M   'P 1'
#
loop_
_entity.id
_entity.type
_entity.pdbx_description
1 polymer ?
#
loop_
_entity_poly.entity_id
_entity_poly.type
_entity_poly.pdbx_seq_one_letter_code
_entity_poly.pdbx_strand_id
1 'polypeptide(L)'
;MAVSDSRTRVNYYRATPDGRVVFGSGGGKLSYGNRVSAKFDGPSPHGAEVAGHFRRLYPDFQDVPIASHSTGPIDRSLSCLPFFGCLGGREDILYGLGFSGNGVGPTMIGAKILTSLPLGERDEWSSCGLAHGDVGLFPREPVRYFGGALVLAANRRKEAAEDRGRKPGPLTRTLAGLAHPGLLPVKGGNAHRNRD
;
A
#
# COMPACT_ATOMS: atom_id res chain seq x y z
N MET A 1 16.17 13.88 0.01
CA MET A 1 15.68 13.43 -1.32
C MET A 1 15.41 11.93 -1.24
N ALA A 2 14.28 11.45 -1.75
CA ALA A 2 13.94 10.02 -1.80
C ALA A 2 13.82 9.60 -3.26
N VAL A 3 14.25 8.39 -3.59
CA VAL A 3 14.17 7.82 -4.94
C VAL A 3 13.23 6.62 -4.92
N SER A 4 12.45 6.47 -5.98
CA SER A 4 11.49 5.39 -6.19
C SER A 4 11.64 4.85 -7.61
N ASP A 5 11.49 3.55 -7.81
CA ASP A 5 11.45 2.94 -9.15
C ASP A 5 10.01 2.70 -9.65
N SER A 6 9.88 2.27 -10.91
CA SER A 6 8.59 2.01 -11.58
C SER A 6 8.11 0.56 -11.45
N ARG A 7 8.62 -0.20 -10.47
CA ARG A 7 8.24 -1.61 -10.28
C ARG A 7 6.87 -1.73 -9.62
N THR A 8 6.20 -2.86 -9.81
CA THR A 8 4.96 -3.17 -9.06
C THR A 8 5.24 -3.24 -7.56
N ARG A 9 6.36 -3.85 -7.17
CA ARG A 9 6.94 -3.75 -5.82
C ARG A 9 8.02 -2.68 -5.83
N VAL A 10 7.55 -1.45 -5.68
CA VAL A 10 8.40 -0.26 -5.64
C VAL A 10 9.55 -0.46 -4.66
N ASN A 11 10.78 -0.26 -5.13
CA ASN A 11 11.90 0.00 -4.24
C ASN A 11 11.97 1.49 -3.95
N TYR A 12 12.10 1.83 -2.67
CA TYR A 12 12.25 3.19 -2.22
C TYR A 12 13.46 3.31 -1.30
N TYR A 13 14.20 4.39 -1.43
CA TYR A 13 15.36 4.60 -0.59
C TYR A 13 15.71 6.06 -0.40
N ARG A 14 16.42 6.32 0.70
CA ARG A 14 16.95 7.64 1.04
C ARG A 14 18.24 7.50 1.86
N ALA A 15 19.14 8.45 1.70
CA ALA A 15 20.21 8.66 2.66
C ALA A 15 19.65 9.34 3.92
N THR A 16 20.23 9.01 5.07
CA THR A 16 19.99 9.68 6.34
C THR A 16 21.11 10.69 6.62
N PRO A 17 20.87 11.73 7.45
CA PRO A 17 21.87 12.76 7.74
C PRO A 17 23.18 12.24 8.33
N ASP A 18 23.15 11.08 8.99
CA ASP A 18 24.29 10.39 9.58
C ASP A 18 25.00 9.41 8.62
N GLY A 19 24.74 9.52 7.31
CA GLY A 19 25.46 8.77 6.29
C GLY A 19 25.01 7.31 6.10
N ARG A 20 23.87 6.91 6.66
CA ARG A 20 23.27 5.59 6.40
C ARG A 20 22.28 5.66 5.24
N VAL A 21 21.87 4.49 4.75
CA VAL A 21 20.83 4.36 3.72
C VAL A 21 19.67 3.57 4.29
N VAL A 22 18.46 4.11 4.17
CA VAL A 22 17.23 3.35 4.36
C VAL A 22 16.79 2.88 2.99
N PHE A 23 16.68 1.57 2.82
CA PHE A 23 16.19 0.94 1.61
C PHE A 23 15.03 0.01 1.94
N GLY A 24 13.92 0.18 1.25
CA GLY A 24 12.71 -0.61 1.42
C GLY A 24 12.16 -1.07 0.08
N SER A 25 11.36 -2.13 0.14
CA SER A 25 10.69 -2.69 -1.04
C SER A 25 9.26 -3.05 -0.69
N GLY A 26 8.34 -2.87 -1.63
CA GLY A 26 6.96 -3.33 -1.50
C GLY A 26 6.85 -4.87 -1.41
N GLY A 27 5.65 -5.33 -1.07
CA GLY A 27 5.30 -6.76 -1.13
C GLY A 27 5.44 -7.54 0.18
N GLY A 28 4.76 -7.06 1.22
CA GLY A 28 4.60 -7.76 2.50
C GLY A 28 3.62 -8.95 2.45
N LYS A 29 3.22 -9.43 3.64
CA LYS A 29 2.24 -10.50 3.82
C LYS A 29 0.82 -9.94 3.85
N LEU A 30 -0.18 -10.79 3.59
CA LEU A 30 -1.59 -10.44 3.78
C LEU A 30 -2.09 -10.85 5.17
N SER A 31 -2.98 -10.07 5.77
CA SER A 31 -3.69 -10.42 6.99
C SER A 31 -4.99 -11.16 6.66
N TYR A 32 -5.28 -12.20 7.44
CA TYR A 32 -6.59 -12.85 7.41
C TYR A 32 -7.54 -12.06 8.30
N GLY A 33 -8.73 -11.75 7.80
CA GLY A 33 -9.75 -10.99 8.53
C GLY A 33 -9.29 -9.60 9.02
N ASN A 34 -8.36 -8.95 8.30
CA ASN A 34 -7.77 -7.65 8.67
C ASN A 34 -7.11 -7.61 10.06
N ARG A 35 -6.75 -8.77 10.63
CA ARG A 35 -6.10 -8.83 11.94
C ARG A 35 -4.61 -8.54 11.82
N VAL A 36 -4.18 -7.44 12.44
CA VAL A 36 -2.75 -7.16 12.66
C VAL A 36 -2.27 -8.12 13.75
N SER A 37 -1.21 -8.87 13.45
CA SER A 37 -0.59 -9.81 14.38
C SER A 37 0.92 -9.64 14.36
N ALA A 38 1.61 -10.33 15.28
CA ALA A 38 3.07 -10.29 15.41
C ALA A 38 3.85 -10.57 14.11
N LYS A 39 3.23 -11.19 13.09
CA LYS A 39 3.86 -11.42 11.78
C LYS A 39 4.18 -10.14 10.99
N PHE A 40 3.64 -9.00 11.42
CA PHE A 40 3.85 -7.69 10.81
C PHE A 40 4.77 -6.78 11.62
N ASP A 41 5.32 -7.29 12.72
CA ASP A 41 6.21 -6.56 13.60
C ASP A 41 7.57 -7.28 13.71
N GLY A 42 8.62 -6.52 14.00
CA GLY A 42 9.98 -7.04 14.15
C GLY A 42 10.73 -7.29 12.84
N PRO A 43 11.75 -8.18 12.87
CA PRO A 43 12.62 -8.42 11.72
C PRO A 43 11.88 -8.93 10.49
N SER A 44 12.08 -8.26 9.35
CA SER A 44 11.43 -8.66 8.10
C SER A 44 11.88 -10.04 7.62
N PRO A 45 10.95 -10.96 7.31
CA PRO A 45 11.29 -12.25 6.67
C PRO A 45 11.81 -12.08 5.23
N HIS A 46 11.69 -10.88 4.66
CA HIS A 46 12.17 -10.53 3.32
C HIS A 46 13.48 -9.72 3.37
N GLY A 47 14.13 -9.59 4.53
CA GLY A 47 15.35 -8.78 4.69
C GLY A 47 16.47 -9.13 3.69
N ALA A 48 16.75 -10.42 3.51
CA ALA A 48 17.77 -10.88 2.57
C ALA A 48 17.42 -10.58 1.09
N GLU A 49 16.15 -10.72 0.72
CA GLU A 49 15.65 -10.39 -0.63
C GLU A 49 15.83 -8.90 -0.92
N VAL A 50 15.43 -8.04 0.03
CA VAL A 50 15.55 -6.59 -0.07
C VAL A 50 17.01 -6.13 -0.09
N ALA A 51 17.86 -6.71 0.74
CA ALA A 51 19.31 -6.47 0.69
C ALA A 51 19.92 -6.89 -0.66
N GLY A 52 19.42 -7.97 -1.25
CA GLY A 52 19.79 -8.38 -2.60
C GLY A 52 19.40 -7.37 -3.67
N HIS A 53 18.23 -6.72 -3.56
CA HIS A 53 17.83 -5.61 -4.46
C HIS A 53 18.77 -4.42 -4.32
N PHE A 54 19.06 -4.00 -3.08
CA PHE A 54 19.96 -2.90 -2.80
C PHE A 54 21.35 -3.11 -3.44
N ARG A 55 21.93 -4.29 -3.23
CA ARG A 55 23.24 -4.67 -3.79
C ARG A 55 23.25 -4.75 -5.32
N ARG A 56 22.13 -5.08 -5.96
CA ARG A 56 22.01 -5.03 -7.43
C ARG A 56 21.98 -3.61 -7.97
N LEU A 57 21.32 -2.71 -7.25
CA LEU A 57 21.24 -1.28 -7.62
C LEU A 57 22.54 -0.54 -7.34
N TYR A 58 23.26 -0.92 -6.28
CA TYR A 58 24.54 -0.34 -5.88
C TYR A 58 25.61 -1.42 -5.78
N PRO A 59 26.22 -1.83 -6.91
CA PRO A 59 27.26 -2.85 -6.92
C PRO A 59 28.46 -2.48 -6.04
N ASP A 60 28.79 -1.20 -5.90
CA ASP A 60 29.90 -0.76 -5.05
C ASP A 60 29.65 -0.98 -3.55
N PHE A 61 28.42 -1.32 -3.16
CA PHE A 61 28.00 -1.52 -1.77
C PHE A 61 27.78 -3.01 -1.42
N GLN A 62 28.37 -3.96 -2.14
CA GLN A 62 28.24 -5.41 -1.80
C GLN A 62 28.62 -5.70 -0.34
N ASP A 63 29.73 -5.12 0.11
CA ASP A 63 30.35 -5.42 1.41
C ASP A 63 29.82 -4.53 2.54
N VAL A 64 28.89 -3.61 2.24
CA VAL A 64 28.28 -2.75 3.26
C VAL A 64 27.38 -3.61 4.17
N PRO A 65 27.59 -3.57 5.51
CA PRO A 65 26.79 -4.38 6.43
C PRO A 65 25.36 -3.87 6.52
N ILE A 66 24.41 -4.81 6.66
CA ILE A 66 23.01 -4.47 6.94
C ILE A 66 22.87 -4.27 8.46
N ALA A 67 22.68 -3.02 8.88
CA ALA A 67 22.56 -2.67 10.30
C ALA A 67 21.28 -3.23 10.95
N SER A 68 20.16 -3.19 10.23
CA SER A 68 18.86 -3.69 10.71
C SER A 68 17.87 -3.85 9.56
N HIS A 69 16.86 -4.69 9.73
CA HIS A 69 15.71 -4.75 8.85
C HIS A 69 14.43 -4.97 9.66
N SER A 70 13.32 -4.39 9.21
CA SER A 70 12.02 -4.50 9.89
C SER A 70 10.89 -4.63 8.89
N THR A 71 9.73 -5.08 9.38
CA THR A 71 8.46 -5.07 8.65
C THR A 71 7.43 -4.27 9.43
N GLY A 72 6.41 -3.76 8.75
CA GLY A 72 5.30 -3.04 9.37
C GLY A 72 3.98 -3.36 8.68
N PRO A 73 2.84 -3.24 9.37
CA PRO A 73 1.53 -3.33 8.75
C PRO A 73 1.26 -2.08 7.92
N ILE A 74 0.57 -2.28 6.80
CA ILE A 74 0.09 -1.19 5.92
C ILE A 74 -1.35 -1.54 5.55
N ASP A 75 -2.25 -0.56 5.61
CA ASP A 75 -3.61 -0.71 5.13
C ASP A 75 -3.64 -0.73 3.60
N ARG A 76 -4.70 -1.23 2.98
CA ARG A 76 -4.87 -1.15 1.52
C ARG A 76 -6.32 -0.85 1.20
N SER A 77 -6.54 0.16 0.38
CA SER A 77 -7.82 0.43 -0.29
C SER A 77 -7.75 -0.02 -1.75
N LEU A 78 -8.91 -0.21 -2.39
CA LEU A 78 -8.96 -0.59 -3.81
C LEU A 78 -8.44 0.54 -4.72
N SER A 79 -8.78 1.80 -4.42
CA SER A 79 -8.29 2.97 -5.17
C SER A 79 -6.81 3.24 -4.91
N CYS A 80 -6.25 2.75 -3.80
CA CYS A 80 -4.95 3.13 -3.26
C CYS A 80 -4.82 4.65 -2.99
N LEU A 81 -5.96 5.32 -2.77
CA LEU A 81 -6.07 6.70 -2.32
C LEU A 81 -6.66 6.75 -0.91
N PRO A 82 -6.25 7.73 -0.08
CA PRO A 82 -6.87 7.96 1.21
C PRO A 82 -8.31 8.45 1.03
N PHE A 83 -9.16 8.12 1.99
CA PHE A 83 -10.55 8.55 2.04
C PHE A 83 -10.92 8.86 3.49
N PHE A 84 -11.82 9.82 3.64
CA PHE A 84 -12.21 10.40 4.92
C PHE A 84 -13.72 10.41 5.05
N GLY A 85 -14.21 10.51 6.28
CA GLY A 85 -15.64 10.61 6.52
C GLY A 85 -16.02 10.39 7.98
N CYS A 86 -17.31 10.22 8.20
CA CYS A 86 -17.93 10.06 9.51
C CYS A 86 -18.44 8.63 9.71
N LEU A 87 -18.13 8.00 10.84
CA LEU A 87 -18.42 6.60 11.08
C LEU A 87 -19.89 6.41 11.48
N GLY A 88 -20.64 5.71 10.64
CA GLY A 88 -22.05 5.38 10.92
C GLY A 88 -22.97 6.60 10.90
N GLY A 89 -22.64 7.63 10.10
CA GLY A 89 -23.39 8.87 10.01
C GLY A 89 -23.25 9.80 11.21
N ARG A 90 -22.35 9.47 12.15
CA ARG A 90 -22.12 10.28 13.35
C ARG A 90 -21.00 11.28 13.13
N GLU A 91 -21.32 12.56 13.22
CA GLU A 91 -20.39 13.68 12.94
C GLU A 91 -19.28 13.83 13.98
N ASP A 92 -19.44 13.26 15.16
CA ASP A 92 -18.46 13.27 16.25
C ASP A 92 -17.38 12.20 16.11
N ILE A 93 -17.50 11.28 15.15
CA ILE A 93 -16.55 10.18 14.95
C ILE A 93 -16.05 10.17 13.51
N LEU A 94 -14.91 10.82 13.31
CA LEU A 94 -14.27 10.93 12.02
C LEU A 94 -13.22 9.85 11.81
N TYR A 95 -13.00 9.48 10.55
CA TYR A 95 -11.93 8.56 10.16
C TYR A 95 -11.19 9.05 8.92
N GLY A 96 -9.93 8.65 8.81
CA GLY A 96 -9.12 8.74 7.59
C GLY A 96 -8.38 7.42 7.38
N LEU A 97 -8.68 6.74 6.28
CA LEU A 97 -8.20 5.39 5.97
C LEU A 97 -7.78 5.31 4.49
N GLY A 98 -7.19 4.19 4.06
CA GLY A 98 -6.88 3.92 2.66
C GLY A 98 -5.55 4.49 2.18
N PHE A 99 -4.68 4.94 3.09
CA PHE A 99 -3.40 5.56 2.75
C PHE A 99 -2.48 4.63 1.95
N SER A 100 -2.67 3.31 2.05
CA SER A 100 -2.08 2.33 1.12
C SER A 100 -0.55 2.38 1.03
N GLY A 101 0.11 2.81 2.11
CA GLY A 101 1.56 2.98 2.19
C GLY A 101 2.08 4.36 1.75
N ASN A 102 1.20 5.24 1.27
CA ASN A 102 1.53 6.59 0.83
C ASN A 102 1.08 7.65 1.84
N GLY A 103 1.12 7.36 3.15
CA GLY A 103 0.52 8.22 4.18
C GLY A 103 1.16 9.60 4.30
N VAL A 104 2.49 9.68 4.25
CA VAL A 104 3.26 10.89 4.62
C VAL A 104 2.86 12.12 3.81
N GLY A 105 2.80 12.02 2.48
CA GLY A 105 2.41 13.15 1.60
C GLY A 105 0.99 13.68 1.84
N PRO A 106 -0.06 12.85 1.67
CA PRO A 106 -1.46 13.27 1.81
C PRO A 106 -1.90 13.50 3.26
N THR A 107 -1.07 13.21 4.28
CA THR A 107 -1.44 13.45 5.70
C THR A 107 -1.87 14.90 5.92
N MET A 108 -1.18 15.87 5.30
CA MET A 108 -1.53 17.29 5.42
C MET A 108 -2.91 17.60 4.83
N ILE A 109 -3.25 17.00 3.68
CA ILE A 109 -4.57 17.16 3.07
C ILE A 109 -5.63 16.50 3.95
N GLY A 110 -5.35 15.30 4.47
CA GLY A 110 -6.23 14.60 5.40
C GLY A 110 -6.53 15.39 6.66
N ALA A 111 -5.53 16.07 7.24
CA ALA A 111 -5.72 16.93 8.40
C ALA A 111 -6.67 18.10 8.10
N LYS A 112 -6.55 18.75 6.94
CA LYS A 112 -7.47 19.81 6.52
C LYS A 112 -8.90 19.29 6.37
N ILE A 113 -9.07 18.18 5.64
CA ILE A 113 -10.38 17.53 5.47
C ILE A 113 -11.02 17.21 6.82
N LEU A 114 -10.28 16.56 7.72
CA LEU A 114 -10.77 16.18 9.04
C LEU A 114 -11.07 17.38 9.96
N THR A 115 -10.52 18.56 9.66
CA THR A 115 -10.82 19.80 10.39
C THR A 115 -12.08 20.47 9.84
N SER A 116 -12.27 20.48 8.51
CA SER A 116 -13.44 21.10 7.86
C SER A 116 -14.73 20.30 8.09
N LEU A 117 -14.65 18.96 8.12
CA LEU A 117 -15.81 18.07 8.29
C LEU A 117 -16.64 18.34 9.56
N PRO A 118 -16.08 18.38 10.79
CA PRO A 118 -16.86 18.59 12.01
C PRO A 118 -17.38 20.02 12.16
N LEU A 119 -16.79 20.99 11.47
CA LEU A 119 -17.24 22.39 11.48
C LEU A 119 -18.46 22.62 10.57
N GLY A 120 -18.85 21.61 9.77
CA GLY A 120 -19.90 21.76 8.76
C GLY A 120 -19.53 22.78 7.67
N GLU A 121 -18.24 23.11 7.54
CA GLU A 121 -17.76 24.06 6.56
C GLU A 121 -17.95 23.47 5.15
N ARG A 122 -18.42 24.30 4.22
CA ARG A 122 -18.51 23.95 2.79
C ARG A 122 -17.35 24.60 2.05
N ASP A 123 -16.17 24.02 2.23
CA ASP A 123 -14.93 24.49 1.63
C ASP A 123 -14.38 23.47 0.61
N GLU A 124 -13.24 23.80 0.02
CA GLU A 124 -12.57 22.93 -0.96
C GLU A 124 -12.14 21.58 -0.39
N TRP A 125 -11.97 21.45 0.93
CA TRP A 125 -11.52 20.24 1.61
C TRP A 125 -12.69 19.31 1.91
N SER A 126 -13.79 19.83 2.45
CA SER A 126 -15.01 19.06 2.71
C SER A 126 -15.71 18.65 1.41
N SER A 127 -15.62 19.44 0.34
CA SER A 127 -16.23 19.08 -0.95
C SER A 127 -15.37 18.19 -1.85
N CYS A 128 -14.14 17.85 -1.46
CA CYS A 128 -13.24 17.09 -2.33
C CYS A 128 -13.63 15.60 -2.43
N GLY A 129 -13.25 14.94 -3.52
CA GLY A 129 -13.57 13.52 -3.75
C GLY A 129 -12.96 12.54 -2.73
N LEU A 130 -12.04 13.00 -1.87
CA LEU A 130 -11.49 12.20 -0.78
C LEU A 130 -12.35 12.26 0.49
N ALA A 131 -13.13 13.32 0.68
CA ALA A 131 -13.97 13.53 1.87
C ALA A 131 -15.29 12.73 1.86
N HIS A 132 -15.66 12.18 0.71
CA HIS A 132 -16.91 11.43 0.50
C HIS A 132 -16.75 10.25 -0.46
N GLY A 133 -15.52 9.73 -0.61
CA GLY A 133 -15.22 8.72 -1.60
C GLY A 133 -15.86 7.36 -1.29
N ASP A 134 -16.68 6.86 -2.21
CA ASP A 134 -17.18 5.49 -2.17
C ASP A 134 -16.00 4.50 -2.23
N VAL A 135 -15.78 3.79 -1.13
CA VAL A 135 -14.73 2.78 -1.06
C VAL A 135 -15.30 1.44 -1.44
N GLY A 136 -14.95 0.98 -2.62
CA GLY A 136 -15.23 -0.40 -3.00
C GLY A 136 -14.63 -1.37 -1.97
N LEU A 137 -15.32 -2.49 -1.76
CA LEU A 137 -14.91 -3.51 -0.79
C LEU A 137 -14.11 -4.61 -1.48
N PHE A 138 -13.06 -5.08 -0.80
CA PHE A 138 -12.43 -6.33 -1.20
C PHE A 138 -13.41 -7.52 -0.99
N PRO A 139 -13.19 -8.64 -1.71
CA PRO A 139 -13.94 -9.87 -1.48
C PRO A 139 -13.94 -10.29 0.01
N ARG A 140 -14.98 -11.03 0.42
CA ARG A 140 -15.06 -11.57 1.78
C ARG A 140 -14.03 -12.68 1.99
N GLU A 141 -13.67 -12.92 3.25
CA GLU A 141 -12.82 -14.06 3.59
C GLU A 141 -13.58 -15.39 3.38
N PRO A 142 -12.91 -16.45 2.92
CA PRO A 142 -11.45 -16.60 2.75
C PRO A 142 -10.91 -16.24 1.36
N VAL A 143 -11.79 -15.80 0.44
CA VAL A 143 -11.43 -15.54 -0.97
C VAL A 143 -10.37 -14.44 -1.08
N ARG A 144 -10.51 -13.36 -0.30
CA ARG A 144 -9.51 -12.29 -0.26
C ARG A 144 -8.14 -12.79 0.17
N TYR A 145 -8.07 -13.60 1.23
CA TYR A 145 -6.79 -14.09 1.73
C TYR A 145 -6.07 -14.98 0.71
N PHE A 146 -6.74 -16.02 0.21
CA PHE A 146 -6.11 -16.97 -0.71
C PHE A 146 -5.88 -16.35 -2.09
N GLY A 147 -6.86 -15.64 -2.63
CA GLY A 147 -6.73 -14.93 -3.90
C GLY A 147 -5.63 -13.87 -3.85
N GLY A 148 -5.61 -13.06 -2.80
CA GLY A 148 -4.57 -12.05 -2.58
C GLY A 148 -3.18 -12.66 -2.41
N ALA A 149 -3.05 -13.74 -1.65
CA ALA A 149 -1.78 -14.46 -1.51
C ALA A 149 -1.27 -15.02 -2.85
N LEU A 150 -2.17 -15.57 -3.67
CA LEU A 150 -1.84 -16.08 -5.01
C LEU A 150 -1.36 -14.97 -5.94
N VAL A 151 -2.07 -13.83 -5.97
CA VAL A 151 -1.71 -12.67 -6.78
C VAL A 151 -0.37 -12.07 -6.34
N LEU A 152 -0.13 -11.97 -5.02
CA LEU A 152 1.15 -11.51 -4.48
C LEU A 152 2.28 -12.46 -4.90
N ALA A 153 2.11 -13.78 -4.74
CA ALA A 153 3.10 -14.77 -5.15
C ALA A 153 3.40 -14.73 -6.66
N ALA A 154 2.37 -14.54 -7.50
CA ALA A 154 2.50 -14.38 -8.93
C ALA A 154 3.32 -13.13 -9.29
N ASN A 155 3.03 -11.99 -8.63
CA ASN A 155 3.82 -10.76 -8.83
C ASN A 155 5.28 -10.94 -8.42
N ARG A 156 5.56 -11.59 -7.27
CA ARG A 156 6.95 -11.88 -6.87
C ARG A 156 7.67 -12.74 -7.90
N ARG A 157 7.01 -13.78 -8.42
CA ARG A 157 7.57 -14.67 -9.45
C ARG A 157 7.80 -13.94 -10.77
N LYS A 158 6.86 -13.06 -11.16
CA LYS A 158 6.96 -12.22 -12.35
C LYS A 158 8.20 -11.35 -12.29
N GLU A 159 8.35 -10.59 -11.21
CA GLU A 159 9.48 -9.68 -10.99
C GLU A 159 10.81 -10.41 -10.90
N ALA A 160 10.86 -11.56 -10.22
CA ALA A 160 12.08 -12.36 -10.16
C ALA A 160 12.51 -12.93 -11.53
N ALA A 161 11.57 -13.13 -12.46
CA ALA A 161 11.90 -13.50 -13.84
C ALA A 161 12.42 -12.29 -14.62
N GLU A 162 11.78 -11.14 -14.48
CA GLU A 162 12.17 -9.89 -15.13
C GLU A 162 13.56 -9.43 -14.68
N ASP A 163 13.88 -9.55 -13.39
CA ASP A 163 15.22 -9.29 -12.83
C ASP A 163 16.33 -10.13 -13.46
N ARG A 164 15.99 -11.32 -13.99
CA ARG A 164 16.93 -12.22 -14.67
C ARG A 164 16.92 -12.05 -16.19
N GLY A 165 16.26 -11.01 -16.70
CA GLY A 165 16.07 -10.76 -18.13
C GLY A 165 15.16 -11.79 -18.81
N ARG A 166 14.34 -12.54 -18.05
CA ARG A 166 13.46 -13.60 -18.60
C ARG A 166 12.02 -13.12 -18.69
N LYS A 167 11.29 -13.65 -19.68
CA LYS A 167 9.85 -13.43 -19.79
C LYS A 167 9.11 -14.33 -18.78
N PRO A 168 8.21 -13.79 -17.94
CA PRO A 168 7.39 -14.59 -17.05
C PRO A 168 6.41 -15.45 -17.85
N GLY A 169 6.17 -16.68 -17.40
CA GLY A 169 5.24 -17.60 -18.04
C GLY A 169 3.79 -17.07 -18.07
N PRO A 170 2.94 -17.56 -18.99
CA PRO A 170 1.61 -17.01 -19.23
C PRO A 170 0.72 -17.05 -17.98
N LEU A 171 0.73 -18.16 -17.23
CA LEU A 171 -0.03 -18.28 -15.97
C LEU A 171 0.39 -17.24 -14.92
N THR A 172 1.69 -17.03 -14.76
CA THR A 172 2.22 -16.03 -13.82
C THR A 172 1.80 -14.62 -14.22
N ARG A 173 1.81 -14.31 -15.52
CA ARG A 173 1.36 -13.02 -16.05
C ARG A 173 -0.13 -12.80 -15.81
N THR A 174 -0.97 -13.80 -16.11
CA THR A 174 -2.42 -13.71 -15.90
C THR A 174 -2.76 -13.48 -14.43
N LEU A 175 -2.17 -14.27 -13.53
CA LEU A 175 -2.39 -14.12 -12.08
C LEU A 175 -1.86 -12.79 -11.53
N ALA A 176 -0.70 -12.33 -12.00
CA ALA A 176 -0.16 -11.04 -11.62
C ALA A 176 -1.05 -9.88 -12.11
N GLY A 177 -1.68 -10.02 -13.28
CA GLY A 177 -2.59 -9.03 -13.86
C GLY A 177 -3.92 -8.88 -13.10
N LEU A 178 -4.26 -9.78 -12.19
CA LEU A 178 -5.40 -9.61 -11.28
C LEU A 178 -5.11 -8.60 -10.16
N ALA A 179 -3.86 -8.18 -9.98
CA ALA A 179 -3.54 -7.08 -9.09
C ALA A 179 -4.14 -5.79 -9.65
N HIS A 180 -5.03 -5.16 -8.88
CA HIS A 180 -5.58 -3.86 -9.28
C HIS A 180 -4.44 -2.84 -9.42
N PRO A 181 -4.34 -2.11 -10.55
CA PRO A 181 -3.44 -0.97 -10.65
C PRO A 181 -3.92 0.06 -9.63
N GLY A 182 -3.18 0.23 -8.53
CA GLY A 182 -3.48 1.33 -7.60
C GLY A 182 -3.45 2.64 -8.38
N LEU A 183 -4.36 3.57 -8.07
CA LEU A 183 -4.57 4.90 -8.68
C LEU A 183 -5.72 5.02 -9.70
N LEU A 184 -6.53 3.98 -9.95
CA LEU A 184 -7.77 4.15 -10.72
C LEU A 184 -8.98 4.22 -9.77
N PRO A 185 -9.89 5.19 -9.95
CA PRO A 185 -11.16 5.20 -9.22
C PRO A 185 -11.91 3.90 -9.54
N VAL A 186 -12.41 3.25 -8.49
CA VAL A 186 -13.18 2.02 -8.63
C VAL A 186 -14.50 2.37 -9.30
N LYS A 187 -14.68 1.98 -10.57
CA LYS A 187 -15.98 2.07 -11.24
C LYS A 187 -16.92 1.03 -10.62
N GLY A 188 -17.93 1.47 -9.89
CA GLY A 188 -19.08 0.62 -9.50
C GLY A 188 -19.18 0.23 -8.02
N GLY A 189 -19.00 1.16 -7.09
CA GLY A 189 -19.55 0.99 -5.74
C GLY A 189 -21.08 0.98 -5.82
N ASN A 190 -21.72 -0.11 -5.38
CA ASN A 190 -23.17 -0.14 -5.23
C ASN A 190 -23.55 0.93 -4.21
N ALA A 191 -24.29 1.94 -4.65
CA ALA A 191 -24.95 2.88 -3.76
C ALA A 191 -25.72 2.06 -2.72
N HIS A 192 -25.30 2.13 -1.46
CA HIS A 192 -26.17 1.75 -0.35
C HIS A 192 -27.30 2.79 -0.34
N ARG A 193 -28.31 2.51 -1.14
CA ARG A 193 -29.61 3.17 -1.10
C ARG A 193 -30.12 2.96 0.31
N ASN A 194 -30.16 4.04 1.10
CA ASN A 194 -30.86 4.09 2.37
C ASN A 194 -32.21 3.39 2.20
N ARG A 195 -32.43 2.34 3.00
CA ARG A 195 -33.77 1.87 3.28
C ARG A 195 -34.22 2.66 4.50
N ASP A 196 -35.05 3.66 4.23
CA ASP A 196 -36.12 4.05 5.15
C ASP A 196 -37.11 2.88 5.32
#